data_AF-A0A4Y8C6R4-F1
#
_entry.id   AF-A0A4Y8C6R4-F1
#
_cell.length_a   1.000
_cell.length_b   1.000
_cell.length_c   1.000
_cell.angle_alpha   90.00
_cell.angle_beta   90.00
_cell.angle_gamma   90.00
#
_symmetry.space_group_name_H-M   'P 1'
#
loop_
_entity.id
_entity.type
_entity.pdbx_description
1 polymer ?
#
loop_
_entity_poly.entity_id
_entity_poly.type
_entity_poly.pdbx_seq_one_letter_code
_entity_poly.pdbx_strand_id
1 'polypeptide(L)' 'EFYDFVLFAFFLDIFAKVFFPQNDAFWMQINAYIAFGAAYLARPFGSIVMAHFADRYGRKNIFYISMLLMVLPSFALAF' A
#
# COMPACT_ATOMS: atom_id res chain seq x y z
N GLU A 1 -2.63 9.33 3.49
CA GLU A 1 -2.48 8.04 4.20
C GLU A 1 -3.80 7.37 4.56
N PHE A 2 -4.61 7.88 5.49
CA PHE A 2 -5.89 7.21 5.81
C PHE A 2 -6.85 7.10 4.62
N TYR A 3 -6.83 8.06 3.70
CA TYR A 3 -7.62 8.05 2.47
C TYR A 3 -7.42 6.77 1.63
N ASP A 4 -6.17 6.40 1.36
CA ASP A 4 -5.85 5.24 0.52
C ASP A 4 -6.26 3.92 1.18
N PHE A 5 -6.26 3.88 2.52
CA PHE A 5 -6.66 2.68 3.27
C PHE A 5 -8.16 2.48 3.27
N VAL A 6 -8.90 3.59 3.42
CA VAL A 6 -10.35 3.57 3.32
C VAL A 6 -10.76 3.15 1.91
N LEU A 7 -10.14 3.73 0.87
CA LEU A 7 -10.37 3.29 -0.51
C LEU A 7 -10.06 1.81 -0.69
N PHE A 8 -8.88 1.35 -0.26
CA PHE A 8 -8.52 -0.06 -0.41
C PHE A 8 -9.50 -1.01 0.29
N ALA A 9 -9.96 -0.65 1.50
CA ALA A 9 -10.98 -1.42 2.23
C ALA A 9 -12.33 -1.43 1.51
N PHE A 10 -12.75 -0.31 0.91
CA PHE A 10 -13.97 -0.25 0.09
C PHE A 10 -13.87 -1.10 -1.18
N PHE A 11 -12.70 -1.13 -1.82
CA PHE A 11 -12.45 -1.86 -3.06
C PHE A 11 -11.95 -3.30 -2.85
N LEU A 12 -11.90 -3.79 -1.61
CA LEU A 12 -11.27 -5.07 -1.26
C LEU A 12 -11.88 -6.27 -2.00
N ASP A 13 -13.21 -6.32 -2.14
CA ASP A 13 -13.89 -7.40 -2.87
C ASP A 13 -13.61 -7.38 -4.38
N ILE A 14 -13.38 -6.19 -4.94
CA ILE A 14 -13.00 -6.03 -6.35
C ILE A 14 -11.55 -6.48 -6.55
N PHE A 15 -10.64 -6.06 -5.65
CA PHE A 15 -9.25 -6.50 -5.69
C PHE A 15 -9.12 -8.02 -5.50
N ALA A 16 -9.92 -8.61 -4.61
CA ALA A 16 -9.92 -10.06 -4.39
C ALA A 16 -10.21 -10.85 -5.68
N LYS A 17 -11.19 -10.39 -6.47
CA LYS A 17 -11.61 -11.05 -7.72
C LYS A 17 -10.67 -10.81 -8.90
N VAL A 18 -9.98 -9.66 -8.93
CA VAL A 18 -9.09 -9.27 -10.03
C VAL A 18 -7.69 -9.87 -9.86
N PHE A 19 -7.16 -9.89 -8.62
CA PHE A 19 -5.79 -10.31 -8.36
C PHE A 19 -5.63 -11.79 -7.97
N PHE A 20 -6.69 -12.46 -7.52
CA PHE A 20 -6.61 -13.87 -7.08
C PHE A 20 -7.55 -14.78 -7.90
N PRO A 21 -7.08 -15.98 -8.31
CA PRO A 21 -7.84 -16.91 -9.16
C PRO A 21 -9.05 -17.54 -8.43
N GLN A 22 -10.16 -17.73 -9.15
CA GLN A 22 -11.46 -18.17 -8.63
C GLN A 22 -11.59 -19.68 -8.34
N ASN A 23 -10.51 -20.35 -7.91
CA ASN A 23 -10.62 -21.78 -7.59
C ASN A 23 -11.43 -22.03 -6.31
N ASP A 24 -11.34 -21.15 -5.31
CA ASP A 24 -12.09 -21.23 -4.05
C ASP A 24 -12.40 -19.84 -3.49
N ALA A 25 -13.69 -19.52 -3.33
CA ALA A 25 -14.15 -18.21 -2.86
C ALA A 25 -13.63 -17.85 -1.45
N PHE A 26 -13.44 -18.86 -0.59
CA PHE A 26 -12.90 -18.69 0.76
C PHE A 26 -11.43 -18.28 0.74
N TRP A 27 -10.60 -18.94 -0.05
CA TRP A 27 -9.17 -18.64 -0.18
C TRP A 27 -8.91 -17.31 -0.87
N MET A 28 -9.75 -16.92 -1.83
CA MET A 28 -9.67 -15.63 -2.51
C MET A 28 -9.83 -14.46 -1.52
N GLN A 29 -10.85 -14.50 -0.66
CA GLN A 29 -11.11 -13.44 0.32
C GLN A 29 -9.99 -13.37 1.36
N ILE A 30 -9.55 -14.52 1.88
CA ILE A 30 -8.45 -14.57 2.87
C ILE A 30 -7.18 -13.94 2.30
N ASN A 31 -6.80 -14.27 1.07
CA ASN A 31 -5.60 -13.69 0.45
C ASN A 31 -5.71 -12.17 0.29
N ALA A 32 -6.89 -11.64 -0.06
CA ALA A 32 -7.13 -10.20 -0.12
C ALA A 32 -7.00 -9.52 1.25
N TYR A 33 -7.53 -10.13 2.32
CA TYR A 33 -7.37 -9.63 3.68
C TYR A 33 -5.91 -9.71 4.16
N ILE A 34 -5.18 -10.76 3.80
CA ILE A 34 -3.74 -10.89 4.09
C ILE A 34 -2.96 -9.78 3.39
N ALA A 35 -3.24 -9.53 2.11
CA ALA A 35 -2.60 -8.45 1.36
C ALA A 35 -2.90 -7.08 1.99
N PHE A 36 -4.13 -6.84 2.42
CA PHE A 36 -4.50 -5.62 3.16
C PHE A 36 -3.74 -5.50 4.49
N GLY A 37 -3.65 -6.59 5.26
CA GLY A 37 -2.90 -6.63 6.52
C GLY A 37 -1.39 -6.39 6.32
N ALA A 38 -0.81 -6.97 5.27
CA ALA A 38 0.58 -6.74 4.90
C ALA A 38 0.82 -5.28 4.49
N ALA A 39 -0.08 -4.68 3.73
CA ALA A 39 -0.03 -3.26 3.39
C ALA A 39 -0.14 -2.35 4.64
N TYR A 40 -0.96 -2.74 5.62
CA TYR A 40 -1.05 -2.04 6.90
C TYR A 40 0.28 -2.08 7.68
N LEU A 41 0.97 -3.22 7.69
CA LEU A 41 2.29 -3.36 8.33
C LEU A 41 3.42 -2.68 7.56
N ALA A 42 3.33 -2.57 6.24
CA ALA A 42 4.32 -1.88 5.42
C ALA A 42 4.43 -0.38 5.78
N ARG A 43 3.37 0.24 6.32
CA ARG A 43 3.36 1.65 6.73
C ARG A 43 4.28 1.99 7.89
N PRO A 44 4.15 1.39 9.09
CA PRO A 44 5.05 1.68 10.20
C PRO A 44 6.49 1.38 9.81
N PHE A 45 6.72 0.30 9.05
CA PHE A 45 8.06 -0.01 8.53
C PHE A 45 8.60 1.09 7.61
N GLY A 46 7.81 1.51 6.63
CA GLY A 46 8.16 2.61 5.71
C GLY A 46 8.42 3.92 6.44
N SER A 47 7.62 4.23 7.47
CA SER A 47 7.80 5.45 8.28
C SER A 47 9.08 5.44 9.11
N ILE A 48 9.47 4.30 9.68
CA ILE A 48 10.71 4.18 10.48
C ILE A 48 11.93 4.38 9.57
N VAL A 49 11.92 3.72 8.42
CA VAL A 49 13.00 3.84 7.42
C VAL A 49 13.08 5.29 6.93
N MET A 50 11.96 5.87 6.48
CA MET A 50 11.94 7.25 5.97
C MET A 50 12.28 8.28 7.05
N ALA A 51 11.89 8.07 8.31
CA ALA A 51 12.27 8.93 9.43
C ALA A 51 13.77 8.91 9.69
N HIS A 52 14.39 7.72 9.68
CA HIS A 52 15.84 7.59 9.84
C HIS A 52 16.62 8.30 8.72
N PHE A 53 16.16 8.16 7.46
CA PHE A 53 16.74 8.89 6.35
C PHE A 53 16.47 10.40 6.43
N ALA A 54 15.30 10.82 6.93
CA ALA A 54 14.92 12.23 7.09
C ALA A 54 15.86 12.99 8.03
N ASP A 55 16.25 12.35 9.13
CA ASP A 55 17.15 12.94 10.13
C ASP A 55 18.57 13.09 9.60
N ARG A 56 19.02 12.22 8.67
CA ARG A 56 20.40 12.21 8.15
C ARG A 56 20.59 13.03 6.86
N TYR A 57 19.60 13.06 5.97
CA TYR A 57 19.73 13.65 4.62
C TYR A 57 18.94 14.96 4.43
N GLY A 58 18.26 15.42 5.49
CA GLY A 58 17.50 16.67 5.49
C GLY A 58 16.08 16.53 4.95
N ARG A 59 15.14 17.22 5.61
CA ARG A 59 13.68 17.09 5.38
C ARG A 59 13.23 17.33 3.95
N LYS A 60 13.91 18.20 3.19
CA LYS A 60 13.51 18.58 1.82
C LYS A 60 13.63 17.41 0.84
N ASN A 61 14.71 16.62 0.92
CA ASN A 61 14.95 15.52 0.00
C ASN A 61 13.99 14.35 0.28
N ILE A 62 13.72 14.07 1.55
CA ILE A 62 12.75 13.03 1.93
C ILE A 62 11.35 13.38 1.44
N PHE A 63 10.96 14.67 1.49
CA PHE A 63 9.66 15.09 0.98
C PHE A 63 9.46 14.75 -0.51
N TYR A 64 10.47 14.98 -1.35
CA TYR A 64 10.42 14.60 -2.76
C TYR A 64 10.37 13.08 -2.96
N ILE A 65 11.13 12.32 -2.16
CA ILE A 65 11.14 10.86 -2.22
C ILE A 65 9.76 10.31 -1.83
N SER A 66 9.16 10.80 -0.74
CA SER A 66 7.81 10.39 -0.32
C SER A 66 6.75 10.71 -1.37
N MET A 67 6.86 11.87 -2.04
CA MET A 67 5.96 12.24 -3.13
C MET A 67 6.09 11.29 -4.32
N LEU A 68 7.32 10.94 -4.72
CA LEU A 68 7.55 9.95 -5.79
C LEU A 68 7.03 8.56 -5.40
N LEU A 69 7.24 8.15 -4.16
CA LEU A 69 6.80 6.85 -3.65
C LEU A 69 5.27 6.72 -3.61
N MET A 70 4.53 7.84 -3.51
CA MET A 70 3.07 7.86 -3.55
C MET A 70 2.54 7.79 -4.99
N VAL A 71 3.19 8.50 -5.92
CA VAL A 71 2.73 8.60 -7.32
C VAL A 71 3.00 7.32 -8.10
N LEU A 72 4.18 6.70 -7.93
CA LEU A 72 4.57 5.48 -8.67
C LEU A 72 3.57 4.32 -8.57
N PRO A 73 3.17 3.86 -7.35
CA PRO A 73 2.22 2.77 -7.22
C PRO A 73 0.81 3.16 -7.68
N SER A 74 0.41 4.42 -7.50
CA SER A 74 -0.89 4.91 -7.99
C SER A 74 -0.96 4.88 -9.53
N PHE A 75 0.13 5.24 -10.19
CA PHE A 75 0.25 5.15 -11.65
C PHE A 75 0.26 3.70 -12.13
N ALA A 76 0.96 2.81 -11.42
CA ALA A 76 1.01 1.38 -11.76
C ALA A 76 -0.33 0.65 -11.57
N LEU A 77 -1.20 1.12 -10.67
CA LEU A 77 -2.56 0.58 -10.53
C LEU A 77 -3.54 1.13 -11.59
N ALA A 78 -3.25 2.31 -12.14
CA ALA A 78 -4.10 2.95 -13.14
C ALA A 78 -3.90 2.38 -14.56
N PHE A 79 -2.74 1.77 -14.83
CA PHE A 79 -2.37 1.11 -16.08
C PHE A 79 -2.50 -0.41 -15.97
#